data_AF-M1E899-F1
#
_entry.id   AF-M1E899-F1
#
_cell.length_a   1.000
_cell.length_b   1.000
_cell.length_c   1.000
_cell.angle_alpha   90.00
_cell.angle_beta   90.00
_cell.angle_gamma   90.00
#
_symmetry.space_group_name_H-M   'P 1'
#
loop_
_entity.id
_entity.type
_entity.pdbx_description
1 polymer ?
#
loop_
_entity_poly.entity_id
_entity_poly.type
_entity_poly.pdbx_seq_one_letter_code
_entity_poly.pdbx_strand_id
1 'polypeptide(L)'
;MKRVIDSCPDPLHFLIKCLYLGSTAFGGVAMLPTLRSEFVKKYTCVSDNSFLRGVTLTEFLPGSIISNLIGFIAYRSFGFWYGILSSLAIVFPSILMMIGFAFLYLHGNATIISLIFKGLKPFVVAFFFVAFLQFYKKYIKTGRQLILLLISFIAFLNNAEIIYAFLLSFLFGAFLFRIDVPRARSSSIENLSLKEIIYALFILATMFLTVFFLFPSFFDFCLSLSKISLLAFGGAQSALPLYHKTFVVNNNLLTQNAYLDAVLISQITPGPVLCLSGYIGYVYGGFLVQCLLFCLPFYLL
;
A
#
# COMPACT_ATOMS: atom_id res chain seq x y z
N MET A 1 14.69 -25.37 11.54
CA MET A 1 14.12 -24.02 11.73
C MET A 1 14.89 -23.18 12.75
N LYS A 2 15.33 -23.74 13.90
CA LYS A 2 16.14 -23.00 14.91
C LYS A 2 17.42 -22.30 14.39
N ARG A 3 18.19 -22.91 13.46
CA ARG A 3 19.46 -22.32 12.95
C ARG A 3 19.35 -21.05 12.09
N VAL A 4 18.16 -20.67 11.62
CA VAL A 4 17.97 -19.48 10.76
C VAL A 4 17.80 -18.21 11.60
N ILE A 5 17.44 -18.35 12.87
CA ILE A 5 17.11 -17.23 13.75
C ILE A 5 18.37 -16.62 14.38
N ASP A 6 19.43 -17.42 14.59
CA ASP A 6 20.65 -17.02 15.33
C ASP A 6 21.51 -15.95 14.61
N SER A 7 21.21 -15.62 13.36
CA SER A 7 21.96 -14.65 12.54
C SER A 7 21.17 -13.38 12.20
N CYS A 8 19.88 -13.34 12.56
CA CYS A 8 19.07 -12.16 12.38
C CYS A 8 19.52 -11.09 13.40
N PRO A 9 19.68 -9.82 12.98
CA PRO A 9 20.14 -8.76 13.87
C PRO A 9 19.14 -8.53 15.01
N ASP A 10 19.59 -7.89 16.08
CA ASP A 10 18.73 -7.51 17.20
C ASP A 10 17.50 -6.72 16.72
N PRO A 11 16.34 -6.85 17.41
CA PRO A 11 15.09 -6.24 16.95
C PRO A 11 15.18 -4.72 16.71
N LEU A 12 15.93 -4.01 17.54
CA LEU A 12 16.20 -2.57 17.35
C LEU A 12 17.00 -2.29 16.08
N HIS A 13 18.04 -3.08 15.81
CA HIS A 13 18.84 -2.93 14.61
C HIS A 13 18.02 -3.24 13.36
N PHE A 14 17.12 -4.24 13.43
CA PHE A 14 16.16 -4.53 12.37
C PHE A 14 15.26 -3.32 12.08
N LEU A 15 14.68 -2.70 13.12
CA LEU A 15 13.83 -1.51 12.97
C LEU A 15 14.58 -0.32 12.36
N ILE A 16 15.80 -0.06 12.82
CA ILE A 16 16.66 1.00 12.24
C ILE A 16 16.94 0.70 10.77
N LYS A 17 17.18 -0.57 10.42
CA LYS A 17 17.40 -0.96 9.03
C LYS A 17 16.13 -0.78 8.19
N CYS A 18 14.95 -1.02 8.74
CA CYS A 18 13.67 -0.71 8.09
C CYS A 18 13.52 0.78 7.81
N LEU A 19 13.84 1.66 8.77
CA LEU A 19 13.85 3.12 8.56
C LEU A 19 14.83 3.53 7.46
N TYR A 20 16.04 2.97 7.49
CA TYR A 20 17.05 3.24 6.47
C TYR A 20 16.58 2.80 5.07
N LEU A 21 16.01 1.60 4.97
CA LEU A 21 15.49 1.08 3.71
C LEU A 21 14.30 1.90 3.20
N GLY A 22 13.39 2.34 4.09
CA GLY A 22 12.31 3.26 3.75
C GLY A 22 12.80 4.61 3.23
N SER A 23 13.98 5.05 3.68
CA SER A 23 14.60 6.32 3.27
C SER A 23 15.42 6.23 1.98
N THR A 24 15.83 5.02 1.56
CA THR A 24 16.83 4.85 0.49
C THR A 24 16.39 3.97 -0.67
N ALA A 25 15.44 3.05 -0.45
CA ALA A 25 15.02 2.11 -1.48
C ALA A 25 13.77 2.62 -2.19
N PHE A 26 13.81 2.68 -3.52
CA PHE A 26 12.74 3.22 -4.34
C PHE A 26 11.85 2.15 -4.93
N GLY A 27 10.56 2.46 -4.99
CA GLY A 27 9.56 1.71 -5.74
C GLY A 27 9.09 0.45 -5.01
N GLY A 28 7.78 0.19 -5.10
CA GLY A 28 7.15 -0.97 -4.47
C GLY A 28 7.82 -2.30 -4.84
N VAL A 29 7.48 -2.90 -5.99
CA VAL A 29 8.05 -4.21 -6.38
C VAL A 29 9.57 -4.14 -6.64
N ALA A 30 10.07 -2.98 -7.06
CA ALA A 30 11.50 -2.74 -7.33
C ALA A 30 12.37 -2.88 -6.08
N MET A 31 11.80 -2.76 -4.88
CA MET A 31 12.49 -2.91 -3.61
C MET A 31 12.65 -4.38 -3.18
N LEU A 32 11.97 -5.34 -3.81
CA LEU A 32 12.07 -6.77 -3.47
C LEU A 32 13.50 -7.34 -3.56
N PRO A 33 14.31 -7.07 -4.60
CA PRO A 33 15.69 -7.54 -4.66
C PRO A 33 16.55 -6.98 -3.52
N THR A 34 16.32 -5.71 -3.14
CA THR A 34 17.02 -5.07 -2.02
C THR A 34 16.66 -5.74 -0.70
N LEU A 35 15.37 -5.97 -0.43
CA LEU A 35 14.91 -6.71 0.75
C LEU A 35 15.47 -8.12 0.79
N ARG A 36 15.47 -8.82 -0.35
CA ARG A 36 16.05 -10.16 -0.45
C ARG A 36 17.54 -10.14 -0.14
N SER A 37 18.29 -9.19 -0.69
CA SER A 37 19.73 -9.08 -0.45
C SER A 37 20.06 -8.84 1.03
N GLU A 38 19.28 -8.01 1.73
CA GLU A 38 19.50 -7.70 3.13
C GLU A 38 19.00 -8.82 4.06
N PHE A 39 17.73 -9.22 3.95
CA PHE A 39 17.10 -10.11 4.93
C PHE A 39 17.22 -11.61 4.63
N VAL A 40 17.56 -11.98 3.39
CA VAL A 40 17.82 -13.38 3.02
C VAL A 40 19.31 -13.65 2.90
N LYS A 41 20.05 -12.84 2.15
CA LYS A 41 21.46 -13.12 1.87
C LYS A 41 22.40 -12.66 2.99
N LYS A 42 22.22 -11.43 3.49
CA LYS A 42 23.14 -10.83 4.45
C LYS A 42 22.84 -11.22 5.90
N TYR A 43 21.60 -11.00 6.36
CA TYR A 43 21.19 -11.29 7.74
C TYR A 43 20.57 -12.68 7.92
N THR A 44 20.26 -13.38 6.82
CA THR A 44 19.68 -14.73 6.84
C THR A 44 18.48 -14.92 7.77
N CYS A 45 17.71 -13.85 8.05
CA CYS A 45 16.53 -13.88 8.93
C CYS A 45 15.45 -14.86 8.44
N VAL A 46 15.33 -14.99 7.12
CA VAL A 46 14.40 -15.91 6.47
C VAL A 46 15.07 -16.63 5.31
N SER A 47 14.68 -17.88 5.07
CA SER A 47 15.15 -18.63 3.91
C SER A 47 14.56 -18.11 2.60
N ASP A 48 15.23 -18.35 1.48
CA ASP A 48 14.77 -17.96 0.14
C ASP A 48 13.33 -18.41 -0.16
N ASN A 49 13.02 -19.67 0.13
CA ASN A 49 11.68 -20.21 -0.04
C ASN A 49 10.65 -19.50 0.86
N SER A 50 11.05 -19.12 2.08
CA SER A 50 10.17 -18.38 2.99
C SER A 50 9.94 -16.95 2.53
N PHE A 51 10.97 -16.30 1.97
CA PHE A 51 10.86 -14.97 1.39
C PHE A 51 9.92 -14.95 0.19
N LEU A 52 10.12 -15.88 -0.77
CA LEU A 52 9.24 -15.98 -1.94
C LEU A 52 7.78 -16.27 -1.55
N ARG A 53 7.56 -17.12 -0.54
CA ARG A 53 6.22 -17.35 0.02
C ARG A 53 5.64 -16.08 0.65
N GLY A 54 6.45 -15.35 1.39
CA GLY A 54 6.09 -14.04 1.93
C GLY A 54 5.63 -13.11 0.82
N VAL A 55 6.41 -12.97 -0.26
CA VAL A 55 6.04 -12.16 -1.44
C VAL A 55 4.68 -12.58 -1.97
N THR A 56 4.47 -13.87 -2.23
CA THR A 56 3.18 -14.36 -2.75
C THR A 56 2.02 -14.08 -1.81
N LEU A 57 2.21 -14.26 -0.48
CA LEU A 57 1.17 -13.98 0.51
C LEU A 57 0.82 -12.49 0.53
N THR A 58 1.82 -11.63 0.48
CA THR A 58 1.66 -10.18 0.55
C THR A 58 1.07 -9.58 -0.72
N GLU A 59 1.11 -10.27 -1.85
CA GLU A 59 0.38 -9.90 -3.06
C GLU A 59 -1.13 -10.18 -2.97
N PHE A 60 -1.53 -11.17 -2.16
CA PHE A 60 -2.94 -11.47 -1.87
C PHE A 60 -3.53 -10.58 -0.78
N LEU A 61 -2.69 -10.15 0.18
CA LEU A 61 -3.13 -9.24 1.23
C LEU A 61 -3.41 -7.86 0.63
N PRO A 62 -4.47 -7.17 1.11
CA PRO A 62 -4.68 -5.79 0.75
C PRO A 62 -3.47 -4.96 1.19
N GLY A 63 -3.10 -4.03 0.32
CA GLY A 63 -2.16 -2.99 0.67
C GLY A 63 -0.74 -3.09 0.11
N SER A 64 0.20 -2.49 0.84
CA SER A 64 1.60 -2.37 0.44
C SER A 64 2.33 -3.70 0.55
N ILE A 65 2.66 -4.29 -0.61
CA ILE A 65 3.46 -5.52 -0.71
C ILE A 65 4.73 -5.43 0.14
N ILE A 66 5.43 -4.28 0.10
CA ILE A 66 6.69 -4.09 0.83
C ILE A 66 6.47 -3.99 2.34
N SER A 67 5.49 -3.20 2.78
CA SER A 67 5.17 -3.06 4.21
C SER A 67 4.74 -4.40 4.80
N ASN A 68 3.87 -5.12 4.08
CA ASN A 68 3.36 -6.43 4.48
C ASN A 68 4.47 -7.48 4.49
N LEU A 69 5.42 -7.43 3.56
CA LEU A 69 6.54 -8.35 3.51
C LEU A 69 7.54 -8.11 4.65
N ILE A 70 7.86 -6.85 4.95
CA ILE A 70 8.66 -6.52 6.14
C ILE A 70 7.94 -6.97 7.41
N GLY A 71 6.65 -6.69 7.52
CA GLY A 71 5.82 -7.14 8.63
C GLY A 71 5.84 -8.66 8.78
N PHE A 72 5.75 -9.42 7.69
CA PHE A 72 5.86 -10.87 7.68
C PHE A 72 7.24 -11.38 8.13
N ILE A 73 8.33 -10.77 7.63
CA ILE A 73 9.69 -11.14 8.02
C ILE A 73 9.92 -10.86 9.51
N ALA A 74 9.49 -9.69 9.99
CA ALA A 74 9.64 -9.29 11.39
C ALA A 74 8.74 -10.10 12.33
N TYR A 75 7.50 -10.38 11.93
CA TYR A 75 6.58 -11.27 12.64
C TYR A 75 7.21 -12.64 12.89
N ARG A 76 7.83 -13.20 11.85
CA ARG A 76 8.46 -14.51 11.93
C ARG A 76 9.76 -14.52 12.74
N SER A 77 10.48 -13.40 12.75
CA SER A 77 11.78 -13.30 13.42
C SER A 77 11.64 -12.92 14.90
N PHE A 78 10.68 -12.05 15.24
CA PHE A 78 10.58 -11.42 16.56
C PHE A 78 9.15 -11.37 17.14
N GLY A 79 8.14 -11.84 16.41
CA GLY A 79 6.74 -11.90 16.87
C GLY A 79 5.86 -10.72 16.47
N PHE A 80 4.60 -10.77 16.92
CA PHE A 80 3.50 -9.89 16.47
C PHE A 80 3.82 -8.38 16.49
N TRP A 81 4.29 -7.87 17.63
CA TRP A 81 4.55 -6.44 17.81
C TRP A 81 5.62 -5.89 16.87
N TYR A 82 6.68 -6.67 16.63
CA TYR A 82 7.73 -6.27 15.70
C TYR A 82 7.28 -6.35 14.24
N GLY A 83 6.29 -7.19 13.91
CA GLY A 83 5.61 -7.16 12.62
C GLY A 83 4.95 -5.80 12.35
N ILE A 84 4.20 -5.27 13.33
CA ILE A 84 3.54 -3.96 13.22
C ILE A 84 4.58 -2.83 13.24
N LEU A 85 5.52 -2.85 14.18
CA LEU A 85 6.52 -1.79 14.33
C LEU A 85 7.47 -1.69 13.13
N SER A 86 7.77 -2.81 12.46
CA SER A 86 8.65 -2.79 11.29
C SER A 86 7.94 -2.32 10.01
N SER A 87 6.64 -2.60 9.88
CA SER A 87 5.79 -2.16 8.75
C SER A 87 5.51 -0.65 8.81
N LEU A 88 4.94 -0.15 9.92
CA LEU A 88 5.67 0.79 10.78
C LEU A 88 6.79 1.66 10.18
N ALA A 89 7.98 1.28 10.64
CA ALA A 89 9.27 1.89 10.44
C ALA A 89 9.65 2.06 8.97
N ILE A 90 9.30 1.13 8.08
CA ILE A 90 9.67 1.26 6.67
C ILE A 90 8.85 2.34 5.95
N VAL A 91 7.60 2.59 6.35
CA VAL A 91 6.74 3.59 5.69
C VAL A 91 6.95 4.98 6.30
N PHE A 92 7.37 5.06 7.56
CA PHE A 92 7.51 6.32 8.30
C PHE A 92 8.34 7.42 7.58
N PRO A 93 9.55 7.15 7.05
CA PRO A 93 10.36 8.20 6.40
C PRO A 93 9.68 8.78 5.17
N SER A 94 9.06 7.92 4.37
CA SER A 94 8.33 8.29 3.16
C SER A 94 7.14 9.18 3.47
N ILE A 95 6.40 8.89 4.56
CA ILE A 95 5.30 9.75 5.01
C ILE A 95 5.81 11.13 5.44
N LEU A 96 6.93 11.20 6.16
CA LEU A 96 7.54 12.50 6.51
C LEU A 96 7.92 13.30 5.27
N MET A 97 8.47 12.64 4.24
CA MET A 97 8.77 13.30 2.96
C MET A 97 7.51 13.79 2.26
N MET A 98 6.44 12.99 2.24
CA MET A 98 5.16 13.38 1.64
C MET A 98 4.48 14.53 2.40
N ILE A 99 4.61 14.58 3.73
CA ILE A 99 4.20 15.73 4.55
C ILE A 99 5.00 16.97 4.19
N GLY A 100 6.33 16.86 4.09
CA GLY A 100 7.19 17.96 3.68
C GLY A 100 6.82 18.49 2.29
N PHE A 101 6.54 17.58 1.36
CA PHE A 101 6.04 17.93 0.05
C PHE A 101 4.68 18.64 0.11
N ALA A 102 3.72 18.13 0.89
CA ALA A 102 2.41 18.77 1.06
C ALA A 102 2.54 20.18 1.65
N PHE A 103 3.40 20.36 2.65
CA PHE A 103 3.69 21.65 3.24
C PHE A 103 4.24 22.64 2.20
N LEU A 104 5.26 22.22 1.44
CA LEU A 104 5.86 23.03 0.38
C LEU A 104 4.87 23.33 -0.75
N TYR A 105 4.00 22.38 -1.10
CA TYR A 105 2.99 22.57 -2.15
C TYR A 105 1.94 23.61 -1.74
N LEU A 106 1.53 23.62 -0.47
CA LEU A 106 0.51 24.54 0.05
C LEU A 106 1.05 25.92 0.43
N HIS A 107 2.28 26.01 0.96
CA HIS A 107 2.86 27.26 1.48
C HIS A 107 3.99 27.82 0.61
N GLY A 108 4.47 27.05 -0.36
CA GLY A 108 5.54 27.46 -1.25
C GLY A 108 5.09 28.45 -2.33
N ASN A 109 6.07 28.97 -3.07
CA ASN A 109 5.79 29.91 -4.16
C ASN A 109 5.08 29.19 -5.32
N ALA A 110 3.83 29.58 -5.56
CA ALA A 110 2.97 29.02 -6.61
C ALA A 110 3.63 29.07 -8.00
N THR A 111 4.43 30.09 -8.31
CA THR A 111 5.11 30.21 -9.60
C THR A 111 6.15 29.10 -9.78
N ILE A 112 6.99 28.87 -8.76
CA ILE A 112 8.04 27.84 -8.80
C ILE A 112 7.41 26.44 -8.90
N ILE A 113 6.41 26.18 -8.07
CA ILE A 113 5.67 24.91 -8.05
C ILE A 113 5.05 24.66 -9.44
N SER A 114 4.33 25.65 -9.98
CA SER A 114 3.69 25.51 -11.29
C SER A 114 4.69 25.25 -12.43
N LEU A 115 5.89 25.84 -12.39
CA LEU A 115 6.93 25.63 -13.39
C LEU A 115 7.50 24.21 -13.34
N ILE A 116 7.85 23.73 -12.14
CA ILE A 116 8.36 22.36 -11.94
C ILE A 116 7.31 21.35 -12.42
N PHE A 117 6.07 21.47 -11.96
CA PHE A 117 5.02 20.51 -12.29
C PHE A 117 4.55 20.59 -13.74
N LYS A 118 4.57 21.77 -14.38
CA LYS A 118 4.29 21.89 -15.81
C LYS A 118 5.28 21.11 -16.67
N GLY A 119 6.56 21.07 -16.27
CA GLY A 119 7.58 20.23 -16.90
C GLY A 119 7.41 18.74 -16.63
N LEU A 120 6.86 18.36 -15.47
CA LEU A 120 6.63 16.97 -15.10
C LEU A 120 5.32 16.37 -15.66
N LYS A 121 4.36 17.18 -16.14
CA LYS A 121 3.08 16.67 -16.67
C LYS A 121 3.21 15.57 -17.75
N PRO A 122 4.09 15.70 -18.77
CA PRO A 122 4.30 14.62 -19.74
C PRO A 122 4.80 13.32 -19.09
N PHE A 123 5.62 13.43 -18.03
CA PHE A 123 6.10 12.29 -17.26
C PHE A 123 4.96 11.57 -16.52
N VAL A 124 3.98 12.31 -15.97
CA VAL A 124 2.74 11.74 -15.41
C VAL A 124 2.04 10.85 -16.42
N VAL A 125 1.80 11.39 -17.62
CA VAL A 125 1.04 10.70 -18.66
C VAL A 125 1.78 9.44 -19.09
N ALA A 126 3.09 9.55 -19.32
CA ALA A 126 3.94 8.40 -19.64
C ALA A 126 3.93 7.36 -18.50
N PHE A 127 4.00 7.78 -17.24
CA PHE A 127 3.97 6.89 -16.08
C PHE A 127 2.66 6.09 -16.01
N PHE A 128 1.50 6.75 -16.09
CA PHE A 128 0.21 6.06 -16.09
C PHE A 128 0.04 5.17 -17.32
N PHE A 129 0.54 5.58 -18.48
CA PHE A 129 0.51 4.74 -19.68
C PHE A 129 1.36 3.48 -19.50
N VAL A 130 2.56 3.59 -18.93
CA VAL A 130 3.40 2.44 -18.60
C VAL A 130 2.73 1.53 -17.57
N ALA A 131 2.14 2.11 -16.51
CA ALA A 131 1.39 1.34 -15.52
C ALA A 131 0.24 0.58 -16.20
N PHE A 132 -0.56 1.26 -17.03
CA PHE A 132 -1.62 0.63 -17.82
C PHE A 132 -1.10 -0.53 -18.67
N LEU A 133 0.01 -0.35 -19.40
CA LEU A 133 0.61 -1.41 -20.21
C LEU A 133 1.09 -2.59 -19.37
N GLN A 134 1.64 -2.35 -18.18
CA GLN A 134 2.03 -3.40 -17.25
C GLN A 134 0.82 -4.21 -16.78
N PHE A 135 -0.26 -3.54 -16.38
CA PHE A 135 -1.52 -4.20 -16.00
C PHE A 135 -2.13 -4.96 -17.18
N TYR A 136 -2.22 -4.33 -18.35
CA TYR A 136 -2.75 -4.95 -19.55
C TYR A 136 -2.00 -6.24 -19.89
N LYS A 137 -0.66 -6.18 -19.96
CA LYS A 137 0.16 -7.36 -20.26
C LYS A 137 0.09 -8.43 -19.16
N LYS A 138 -0.07 -8.03 -17.89
CA LYS A 138 -0.13 -8.97 -16.76
C LYS A 138 -1.47 -9.71 -16.71
N TYR A 139 -2.59 -8.99 -16.82
CA TYR A 139 -3.93 -9.53 -16.55
C TYR A 139 -4.75 -9.87 -17.80
N ILE A 140 -4.49 -9.24 -18.94
CA ILE A 140 -5.23 -9.48 -20.19
C ILE A 140 -4.43 -10.42 -21.10
N LYS A 141 -4.87 -11.68 -21.17
CA LYS A 141 -4.30 -12.74 -21.99
C LYS A 141 -5.28 -13.27 -23.04
N THR A 142 -6.58 -13.08 -22.84
CA THR A 142 -7.64 -13.65 -23.67
C THR A 142 -8.65 -12.57 -24.09
N GLY A 143 -9.35 -12.78 -25.22
CA GLY A 143 -10.38 -11.85 -25.70
C GLY A 143 -11.52 -11.62 -24.70
N ARG A 144 -11.87 -12.63 -23.88
CA ARG A 144 -12.89 -12.49 -22.82
C ARG A 144 -12.48 -11.47 -21.76
N GLN A 145 -11.21 -11.45 -21.38
CA GLN A 145 -10.67 -10.47 -20.42
C GLN A 145 -10.66 -9.06 -21.01
N LEU A 146 -10.40 -8.92 -22.31
CA LEU A 146 -10.49 -7.63 -23.00
C LEU A 146 -11.92 -7.08 -22.96
N ILE A 147 -12.93 -7.93 -23.21
CA ILE A 147 -14.35 -7.53 -23.12
C ILE A 147 -14.69 -7.06 -21.70
N LEU A 148 -14.25 -7.80 -20.67
CA LEU A 148 -14.43 -7.39 -19.26
C LEU A 148 -13.79 -6.04 -18.95
N LEU A 149 -12.59 -5.79 -19.48
CA LEU A 149 -11.90 -4.51 -19.34
C LEU A 149 -12.71 -3.37 -19.98
N LEU A 150 -13.23 -3.57 -21.19
CA LEU A 150 -14.05 -2.57 -21.88
C LEU A 150 -15.36 -2.27 -21.15
N ILE A 151 -16.06 -3.31 -20.68
CA ILE A 151 -17.30 -3.15 -19.88
C ILE A 151 -17.00 -2.38 -18.60
N SER A 152 -15.93 -2.73 -17.89
CA SER A 152 -15.51 -2.06 -16.66
C SER A 152 -15.12 -0.61 -16.91
N PHE A 153 -14.46 -0.32 -18.03
CA PHE A 153 -14.09 1.03 -18.43
C PHE A 153 -15.32 1.90 -18.73
N ILE A 154 -16.31 1.37 -19.46
CA ILE A 154 -17.58 2.07 -19.72
C ILE A 154 -18.34 2.31 -18.41
N ALA A 155 -18.38 1.33 -17.51
CA ALA A 155 -19.00 1.50 -16.19
C ALA A 155 -18.31 2.61 -15.38
N PHE A 156 -16.97 2.66 -15.41
CA PHE A 156 -16.19 3.70 -14.74
C PHE A 156 -16.49 5.11 -15.29
N LEU A 157 -16.61 5.28 -16.61
CA LEU A 157 -16.97 6.56 -17.23
C LEU A 157 -18.36 7.07 -16.80
N ASN A 158 -19.27 6.16 -16.44
CA ASN A 158 -20.60 6.48 -15.91
C ASN A 158 -20.61 6.64 -14.37
N ASN A 159 -19.44 6.90 -13.76
CA ASN A 159 -19.25 7.05 -12.31
C ASN A 159 -19.68 5.84 -11.46
N ALA A 160 -19.80 4.64 -12.06
CA ALA A 160 -20.16 3.43 -11.31
C ALA A 160 -19.16 3.17 -10.17
N GLU A 161 -19.65 2.63 -9.04
CA GLU A 161 -18.75 2.27 -7.94
C GLU A 161 -17.78 1.15 -8.32
N ILE A 162 -16.50 1.40 -8.07
CA ILE A 162 -15.40 0.47 -8.39
C ILE A 162 -15.62 -0.86 -7.67
N ILE A 163 -16.27 -0.83 -6.50
CA ILE A 163 -16.64 -2.01 -5.72
C ILE A 163 -17.57 -2.94 -6.51
N TYR A 164 -18.57 -2.40 -7.22
CA TYR A 164 -19.47 -3.23 -8.04
C TYR A 164 -18.73 -3.84 -9.22
N ALA A 165 -17.85 -3.07 -9.86
CA ALA A 165 -17.01 -3.60 -10.93
C ALA A 165 -16.12 -4.74 -10.42
N PHE A 166 -15.53 -4.61 -9.23
CA PHE A 166 -14.71 -5.64 -8.60
C PHE A 166 -15.51 -6.90 -8.27
N LEU A 167 -16.67 -6.77 -7.62
CA LEU A 167 -17.56 -7.89 -7.27
C LEU A 167 -18.06 -8.64 -8.51
N LEU A 168 -18.54 -7.91 -9.53
CA LEU A 168 -19.01 -8.51 -10.77
C LEU A 168 -17.87 -9.22 -11.51
N SER A 169 -16.69 -8.60 -11.56
CA SER A 169 -15.50 -9.22 -12.16
C SER A 169 -15.09 -10.50 -11.43
N PHE A 170 -15.17 -10.51 -10.10
CA PHE A 170 -14.88 -11.68 -9.28
C PHE A 170 -15.87 -12.82 -9.53
N LEU A 171 -17.18 -12.55 -9.49
CA LEU A 171 -18.23 -13.53 -9.73
C LEU A 171 -18.14 -14.11 -11.16
N PHE A 172 -17.98 -13.23 -12.15
CA PHE A 172 -17.84 -13.62 -13.55
C PHE A 172 -16.56 -14.42 -13.77
N GLY A 173 -15.46 -14.04 -13.10
CA GLY A 173 -14.20 -14.76 -13.12
C GLY A 173 -14.32 -16.17 -12.53
N ALA A 174 -14.98 -16.30 -11.38
CA ALA A 174 -15.22 -17.59 -10.72
C ALA A 174 -16.09 -18.54 -11.56
N PHE A 175 -17.02 -18.00 -12.35
CA PHE A 175 -17.92 -18.80 -13.19
C PHE A 175 -17.27 -19.22 -14.52
N LEU A 176 -16.49 -18.35 -15.17
CA LEU A 176 -15.90 -18.58 -16.49
C LEU A 176 -14.53 -19.25 -16.46
N PHE A 177 -13.71 -18.95 -15.47
CA PHE A 177 -12.43 -19.61 -15.27
C PHE A 177 -12.67 -20.71 -14.25
N ARG A 178 -12.59 -21.98 -14.69
CA ARG A 178 -12.42 -23.09 -13.74
C ARG A 178 -11.09 -22.84 -13.04
N ILE A 179 -11.16 -22.32 -11.82
CA ILE A 179 -10.00 -22.10 -10.99
C ILE A 179 -9.54 -23.49 -10.57
N ASP A 180 -8.59 -24.06 -11.32
CA ASP A 180 -7.80 -25.16 -10.81
C ASP A 180 -6.97 -24.61 -9.66
N VAL A 181 -7.53 -24.68 -8.46
CA VAL A 181 -6.84 -24.26 -7.24
C VAL A 181 -5.61 -25.15 -7.13
N PRO A 182 -4.38 -24.61 -7.27
CA PRO A 182 -3.19 -25.41 -7.11
C PRO A 182 -3.28 -26.05 -5.72
N ARG A 183 -3.24 -27.38 -5.65
CA ARG A 183 -3.22 -28.08 -4.35
C ARG A 183 -2.02 -27.55 -3.58
N ALA A 184 -2.30 -26.73 -2.56
CA ALA A 184 -1.26 -26.24 -1.67
C ALA A 184 -0.52 -27.45 -1.11
N ARG A 185 0.76 -27.60 -1.44
CA ARG A 185 1.63 -28.54 -0.72
C ARG A 185 1.56 -28.15 0.75
N SER A 186 1.03 -29.03 1.59
CA SER A 186 0.91 -28.87 3.03
C SER A 186 2.29 -28.87 3.69
N SER A 187 3.08 -27.83 3.44
CA SER A 187 4.11 -27.43 4.40
C SER A 187 3.39 -26.59 5.43
N SER A 188 3.45 -27.03 6.70
CA SER A 188 2.90 -26.35 7.88
C SER A 188 2.86 -24.84 7.69
N ILE A 189 1.70 -24.31 7.30
CA ILE A 189 1.35 -22.94 7.61
C ILE A 189 1.31 -22.99 9.13
N GLU A 190 2.31 -22.41 9.80
CA GLU A 190 2.21 -22.21 11.25
C GLU A 190 0.91 -21.45 11.46
N ASN A 191 -0.05 -22.11 12.11
CA ASN A 191 -1.38 -21.56 12.32
C ASN A 191 -1.20 -20.23 13.03
N LEU A 192 -1.62 -19.13 12.38
CA LEU A 192 -1.94 -17.89 13.10
C LEU A 192 -2.81 -18.29 14.27
N SER A 193 -2.36 -17.98 15.48
CA SER A 193 -3.12 -18.32 16.67
C SER A 193 -4.44 -17.55 16.58
N LEU A 194 -5.58 -18.23 16.74
CA LEU A 194 -6.89 -17.54 16.78
C LEU A 194 -6.88 -16.39 17.79
N LYS A 195 -6.07 -16.51 18.85
CA LYS A 195 -5.83 -15.45 19.82
C LYS A 195 -5.20 -14.21 19.19
N GLU A 196 -4.19 -14.35 18.33
CA GLU A 196 -3.53 -13.23 17.64
C GLU A 196 -4.50 -12.50 16.71
N ILE A 197 -5.37 -13.22 16.01
CA ILE A 197 -6.41 -12.63 15.17
C ILE A 197 -7.41 -11.85 16.03
N ILE A 198 -7.88 -12.43 17.13
CA ILE A 198 -8.80 -11.76 18.07
C ILE A 198 -8.14 -10.52 18.67
N TYR A 199 -6.88 -10.60 19.10
CA TYR A 199 -6.13 -9.45 19.61
C TYR A 199 -5.98 -8.36 18.56
N ALA A 200 -5.64 -8.71 17.31
CA ALA A 200 -5.52 -7.73 16.23
C ALA A 200 -6.85 -7.04 15.92
N LEU A 201 -7.95 -7.80 15.86
CA LEU A 201 -9.30 -7.25 15.67
C LEU A 201 -9.74 -6.38 16.85
N PHE A 202 -9.40 -6.77 18.07
CA PHE A 202 -9.71 -5.99 19.27
C PHE A 202 -8.95 -4.66 19.26
N ILE A 203 -7.63 -4.69 19.02
CA ILE A 203 -6.81 -3.47 18.88
C ILE A 203 -7.41 -2.57 17.81
N LEU A 204 -7.70 -3.12 16.63
CA LEU A 204 -8.30 -2.36 15.54
C LEU A 204 -9.64 -1.71 15.94
N ALA A 205 -10.54 -2.46 16.56
CA ALA A 205 -11.83 -1.97 17.01
C ALA A 205 -11.66 -0.84 18.04
N THR A 206 -10.76 -1.02 19.02
CA THR A 206 -10.46 0.03 20.01
C THR A 206 -9.89 1.29 19.35
N MET A 207 -9.01 1.17 18.35
CA MET A 207 -8.49 2.32 17.62
C MET A 207 -9.60 3.08 16.88
N PHE A 208 -10.48 2.37 16.16
CA PHE A 208 -11.63 3.00 15.50
C PHE A 208 -12.58 3.67 16.48
N LEU A 209 -12.87 3.03 17.62
CA LEU A 209 -13.68 3.61 18.70
C LEU A 209 -13.03 4.88 19.27
N THR A 210 -11.72 4.87 19.52
CA THR A 210 -11.02 6.07 20.03
C THR A 210 -11.09 7.24 19.04
N VAL A 211 -10.91 6.98 17.74
CA VAL A 211 -11.06 8.02 16.71
C VAL A 211 -12.50 8.52 16.63
N PHE A 212 -13.49 7.63 16.72
CA PHE A 212 -14.90 8.01 16.71
C PHE A 212 -15.27 8.94 17.86
N PHE A 213 -14.81 8.64 19.08
CA PHE A 213 -15.13 9.45 20.27
C PHE A 213 -14.31 10.74 20.38
N LEU A 214 -13.01 10.71 20.05
CA LEU A 214 -12.12 11.87 20.21
C LEU A 214 -12.17 12.82 19.02
N PHE A 215 -12.41 12.29 17.81
CA PHE A 215 -12.31 13.01 16.55
C PHE A 215 -13.48 12.70 15.60
N PRO A 216 -14.75 12.99 15.98
CA PRO A 216 -15.91 12.62 15.17
C PRO A 216 -15.86 13.16 13.74
N SER A 217 -15.37 14.40 13.57
CA SER A 217 -15.25 15.06 12.26
C SER A 217 -14.27 14.36 11.31
N PHE A 218 -13.33 13.58 11.82
CA PHE A 218 -12.30 12.89 11.04
C PHE A 218 -12.66 11.43 10.74
N PHE A 219 -13.67 10.89 11.43
CA PHE A 219 -14.02 9.49 11.36
C PHE A 219 -14.37 9.04 9.93
N ASP A 220 -15.17 9.84 9.21
CA ASP A 220 -15.56 9.54 7.84
C ASP A 220 -14.37 9.52 6.88
N PHE A 221 -13.38 10.39 7.13
CA PHE A 221 -12.13 10.43 6.37
C PHE A 221 -11.26 9.20 6.64
N CYS A 222 -11.09 8.83 7.90
CA CYS A 222 -10.39 7.60 8.31
C CYS A 222 -11.04 6.34 7.72
N LEU A 223 -12.37 6.30 7.72
CA LEU A 223 -13.14 5.20 7.17
C LEU A 223 -13.03 5.13 5.64
N SER A 224 -13.00 6.27 4.96
CA SER A 224 -12.77 6.36 3.51
C SER A 224 -11.38 5.84 3.13
N LEU A 225 -10.33 6.24 3.87
CA LEU A 225 -8.98 5.72 3.66
C LEU A 225 -8.90 4.22 3.95
N SER A 226 -9.51 3.76 5.03
CA SER A 226 -9.50 2.33 5.38
C SER A 226 -10.22 1.46 4.35
N LYS A 227 -11.29 1.99 3.71
CA LYS A 227 -11.93 1.34 2.55
C LYS A 227 -10.98 1.22 1.36
N ILE A 228 -10.24 2.29 1.05
CA ILE A 228 -9.25 2.26 -0.05
C ILE A 228 -8.20 1.18 0.21
N SER A 229 -7.66 1.14 1.42
CA SER A 229 -6.69 0.15 1.86
C SER A 229 -7.21 -1.29 1.77
N LEU A 230 -8.42 -1.54 2.27
CA LEU A 230 -9.07 -2.86 2.18
C LEU A 230 -9.32 -3.33 0.74
N LEU A 231 -9.48 -2.39 -0.18
CA LEU A 231 -9.77 -2.67 -1.59
C LEU A 231 -8.51 -2.64 -2.47
N ALA A 232 -7.37 -2.21 -1.94
CA ALA A 232 -6.09 -2.10 -2.64
C ALA A 232 -5.39 -3.46 -2.78
N PHE A 233 -6.05 -4.42 -3.45
CA PHE A 233 -5.45 -5.72 -3.75
C PHE A 233 -4.40 -5.61 -4.86
N GLY A 234 -3.30 -6.36 -4.76
CA GLY A 234 -2.27 -6.42 -5.80
C GLY A 234 -1.26 -5.26 -5.79
N GLY A 235 -1.17 -4.54 -4.67
CA GLY A 235 -0.14 -3.52 -4.42
C GLY A 235 -0.60 -2.09 -4.68
N ALA A 236 0.28 -1.14 -4.38
CA ALA A 236 -0.03 0.29 -4.30
C ALA A 236 -0.64 0.95 -5.56
N GLN A 237 -0.44 0.36 -6.75
CA GLN A 237 -0.96 0.92 -7.99
C GLN A 237 -2.48 0.76 -8.15
N SER A 238 -3.08 -0.26 -7.52
CA SER A 238 -4.54 -0.46 -7.54
C SER A 238 -5.28 0.52 -6.63
N ALA A 239 -4.58 1.09 -5.65
CA ALA A 239 -5.14 2.10 -4.75
C ALA A 239 -5.31 3.47 -5.42
N LEU A 240 -4.48 3.81 -6.42
CA LEU A 240 -4.50 5.14 -7.05
C LEU A 240 -5.88 5.51 -7.64
N PRO A 241 -6.56 4.67 -8.43
CA PRO A 241 -7.90 4.99 -8.91
C PRO A 241 -8.93 5.20 -7.79
N LEU A 242 -8.79 4.49 -6.67
CA LEU A 242 -9.67 4.63 -5.50
C LEU A 242 -9.42 5.96 -4.77
N TYR A 243 -8.16 6.38 -4.63
CA TYR A 243 -7.80 7.70 -4.13
C TYR A 243 -8.36 8.81 -5.02
N HIS A 244 -8.19 8.69 -6.33
CA HIS A 244 -8.72 9.64 -7.30
C HIS A 244 -10.24 9.76 -7.19
N LYS A 245 -10.97 8.64 -7.23
CA LYS A 245 -12.42 8.66 -7.13
C LYS A 245 -12.90 9.28 -5.81
N THR A 246 -12.28 8.91 -4.70
CA THR A 246 -12.72 9.37 -3.36
C THR A 246 -12.41 10.85 -3.14
N PHE A 247 -11.17 11.28 -3.40
CA PHE A 247 -10.69 12.61 -3.00
C PHE A 247 -10.75 13.67 -4.10
N VAL A 248 -10.80 13.27 -5.37
CA VAL A 248 -10.94 14.22 -6.49
C VAL A 248 -12.38 14.28 -6.97
N VAL A 249 -13.01 13.13 -7.24
CA VAL A 249 -14.35 13.09 -7.85
C VAL A 249 -15.46 13.29 -6.82
N ASN A 250 -15.45 12.53 -5.72
CA ASN A 250 -16.55 12.53 -4.75
C ASN A 250 -16.45 13.70 -3.76
N ASN A 251 -15.28 13.87 -3.13
CA ASN A 251 -15.13 14.83 -2.04
C ASN A 251 -14.57 16.20 -2.48
N ASN A 252 -14.13 16.34 -3.73
CA ASN A 252 -13.46 17.56 -4.26
C ASN A 252 -12.34 18.12 -3.36
N LEU A 253 -11.71 17.26 -2.55
CA LEU A 253 -10.64 17.65 -1.62
C LEU A 253 -9.38 18.06 -2.39
N LEU A 254 -9.12 17.40 -3.51
CA LEU A 254 -7.97 17.65 -4.37
C LEU A 254 -8.41 17.98 -5.79
N THR A 255 -7.70 18.92 -6.41
CA THR A 255 -7.85 19.15 -7.85
C THR A 255 -7.15 18.03 -8.64
N GLN A 256 -7.56 17.82 -9.89
CA GLN A 256 -6.92 16.85 -10.79
C GLN A 256 -5.40 17.07 -10.86
N ASN A 257 -4.95 18.32 -10.96
CA ASN A 257 -3.51 18.64 -11.03
C ASN A 257 -2.82 18.28 -9.70
N ALA A 258 -3.35 18.72 -8.56
CA ALA A 258 -2.76 18.45 -7.26
C ALA A 258 -2.67 16.94 -6.96
N TYR A 259 -3.67 16.17 -7.36
CA TYR A 259 -3.65 14.72 -7.25
C TYR A 259 -2.55 14.10 -8.11
N LEU A 260 -2.45 14.48 -9.38
CA LEU A 260 -1.42 13.97 -10.29
C LEU A 260 -0.01 14.34 -9.84
N ASP A 261 0.18 15.57 -9.35
CA ASP A 261 1.44 16.06 -8.79
C ASP A 261 1.85 15.24 -7.56
N ALA A 262 0.90 14.98 -6.65
CA ALA A 262 1.15 14.16 -5.47
C ALA A 262 1.45 12.69 -5.83
N VAL A 263 0.77 12.13 -6.83
CA VAL A 263 1.08 10.78 -7.34
C VAL A 263 2.51 10.74 -7.85
N LEU A 264 2.95 11.70 -8.66
CA LEU A 264 4.32 11.73 -9.16
C LEU A 264 5.35 11.73 -8.04
N ILE A 265 5.20 12.65 -7.08
CA ILE A 265 6.13 12.76 -5.98
C ILE A 265 6.13 11.46 -5.17
N SER A 266 4.99 10.81 -4.97
CA SER A 266 4.94 9.51 -4.29
C SER A 266 5.71 8.40 -4.99
N GLN A 267 5.86 8.44 -6.32
CA GLN A 267 6.66 7.46 -7.09
C GLN A 267 8.16 7.75 -7.05
N ILE A 268 8.52 9.02 -6.91
CA ILE A 268 9.92 9.49 -6.86
C ILE A 268 10.43 9.49 -5.41
N THR A 269 9.55 9.46 -4.43
CA THR A 269 9.91 9.38 -3.00
C THR A 269 10.36 7.95 -2.66
N PRO A 270 11.47 7.77 -1.92
CA PRO A 270 11.88 6.45 -1.47
C PRO A 270 10.83 5.84 -0.53
N GLY A 271 10.72 4.52 -0.60
CA GLY A 271 9.81 3.68 0.18
C GLY A 271 8.53 3.27 -0.57
N PRO A 272 7.50 2.83 0.17
CA PRO A 272 6.31 2.25 -0.44
C PRO A 272 5.42 3.29 -1.12
N VAL A 273 4.88 2.94 -2.29
CA VAL A 273 4.08 3.86 -3.13
C VAL A 273 2.77 4.33 -2.43
N LEU A 274 2.28 3.61 -1.43
CA LEU A 274 1.07 3.96 -0.68
C LEU A 274 1.21 5.19 0.24
N CYS A 275 2.40 5.79 0.32
CA CYS A 275 2.63 7.02 1.09
C CYS A 275 1.90 8.25 0.56
N LEU A 276 1.25 8.16 -0.61
CA LEU A 276 0.35 9.20 -1.11
C LEU A 276 -0.71 9.61 -0.08
N SER A 277 -1.17 8.66 0.73
CA SER A 277 -2.07 8.90 1.84
C SER A 277 -1.55 10.02 2.76
N GLY A 278 -0.22 10.11 2.94
CA GLY A 278 0.48 11.09 3.77
C GLY A 278 0.28 12.54 3.34
N TYR A 279 0.26 12.75 2.03
CA TYR A 279 -0.07 14.04 1.44
C TYR A 279 -1.54 14.36 1.63
N ILE A 280 -2.43 13.40 1.39
CA ILE A 280 -3.89 13.60 1.47
C ILE A 280 -4.32 13.90 2.91
N GLY A 281 -3.77 13.19 3.90
CA GLY A 281 -4.05 13.45 5.32
C GLY A 281 -3.55 14.82 5.77
N TYR A 282 -2.38 15.25 5.29
CA TYR A 282 -1.88 16.60 5.56
C TYR A 282 -2.75 17.69 4.93
N VAL A 283 -3.19 17.51 3.67
CA VAL A 283 -4.09 18.48 3.01
C VAL A 283 -5.45 18.54 3.71
N TYR A 284 -5.95 17.40 4.21
CA TYR A 284 -7.25 17.34 4.88
C TYR A 284 -7.26 18.04 6.25
N GLY A 285 -6.23 17.83 7.08
CA GLY A 285 -6.27 18.29 8.47
C GLY A 285 -4.90 18.59 9.09
N GLY A 286 -3.87 18.75 8.27
CA GLY A 286 -2.53 19.11 8.69
C GLY A 286 -1.76 17.99 9.40
N PHE A 287 -0.69 18.38 10.09
CA PHE A 287 0.27 17.46 10.69
C PHE A 287 -0.34 16.52 11.75
N LEU A 288 -1.22 17.05 12.61
CA LEU A 288 -1.82 16.28 13.71
C LEU A 288 -2.68 15.13 13.17
N VAL A 289 -3.52 15.42 12.17
CA VAL A 289 -4.40 14.43 11.55
C VAL A 289 -3.59 13.38 10.82
N GLN A 290 -2.52 13.80 10.14
CA GLN A 290 -1.61 12.88 9.50
C GLN A 290 -0.90 11.94 10.49
N CYS A 291 -0.51 12.42 11.67
CA CYS A 291 0.09 11.58 12.71
C CYS A 291 -0.91 10.56 13.27
N LEU A 292 -2.16 10.98 13.47
CA LEU A 292 -3.24 10.09 13.89
C LEU A 292 -3.52 9.00 12.85
N LEU A 293 -3.53 9.37 11.57
CA LEU A 293 -3.72 8.44 10.45
C LEU A 293 -2.56 7.44 10.33
N PHE A 294 -1.32 7.88 10.52
CA PHE A 294 -0.16 7.00 10.53
C PHE A 294 -0.26 5.90 11.60
N CYS A 295 -0.91 6.18 12.73
CA CYS A 295 -1.10 5.18 13.77
C CYS A 295 -2.13 4.11 13.40
N LEU A 296 -3.00 4.35 12.42
CA LEU A 296 -4.05 3.39 12.04
C LEU A 296 -3.48 2.26 11.15
N PRO A 297 -3.67 0.99 11.51
CA PRO A 297 -3.06 -0.15 10.81
C PRO A 297 -3.39 -0.20 9.31
N PHE A 298 -4.65 0.12 8.94
CA PHE A 298 -5.09 0.10 7.55
C PHE A 298 -4.50 1.23 6.71
N TYR A 299 -3.95 2.27 7.32
CA TYR A 299 -3.42 3.40 6.57
C TYR A 299 -2.12 3.08 5.81
N LEU A 300 -1.42 2.00 6.19
CA LEU A 300 -0.13 1.57 5.61
C LEU A 300 -0.17 0.21 4.90
N LEU A 301 -1.29 -0.50 5.11
CA LEU A 301 -1.74 -1.59 4.26
C LEU A 301 -2.28 -0.93 3.00
#